data_AF-A0A839F8W3-F1
#
_entry.id   AF-A0A839F8W3-F1
#
_cell.length_a   1.000
_cell.length_b   1.000
_cell.length_c   1.000
_cell.angle_alpha   90.00
_cell.angle_beta   90.00
_cell.angle_gamma   90.00
#
_symmetry.space_group_name_H-M   'P 1'
#
loop_
_entity.id
_entity.type
_entity.pdbx_description
1 polymer ?
#
loop_
_entity_poly.entity_id
_entity_poly.type
_entity_poly.pdbx_seq_one_letter_code
_entity_poly.pdbx_strand_id
1 'polypeptide(L)'
;MNNIPARDNFAESLELPQDAWSKLLKLAQLIEFNEGRGELVVRNGKARIVLREDGTIRIEGTCVVQKATQNIALEAAYIELN
;
A
#
# COMPACT_ATOMS: atom_id res chain seq x y z
N MET A 1 -19.25 37.65 6.59
CA MET A 1 -17.81 37.49 6.93
C MET A 1 -17.48 36.02 6.76
N ASN A 2 -16.85 35.64 5.64
CA ASN A 2 -16.42 34.26 5.41
C ASN A 2 -14.94 34.16 5.82
N ASN A 3 -14.67 33.47 6.93
CA ASN A 3 -13.31 33.09 7.30
C ASN A 3 -12.85 31.94 6.38
N ILE A 4 -12.18 32.30 5.30
CA ILE A 4 -11.34 31.35 4.56
C ILE A 4 -10.05 31.22 5.38
N PRO A 5 -9.71 30.04 5.93
CA PRO A 5 -8.47 29.87 6.67
C PRO A 5 -7.28 30.13 5.73
N ALA A 6 -6.30 30.91 6.23
CA ALA A 6 -5.09 31.27 5.50
C ALA A 6 -4.30 30.02 5.09
N ARG A 7 -3.64 30.10 3.93
CA ARG A 7 -2.83 29.04 3.29
C ARG A 7 -1.57 28.62 4.08
N ASP A 8 -1.41 29.06 5.32
CA ASP A 8 -0.13 29.05 6.03
C ASP A 8 0.16 27.76 6.84
N ASN A 9 -0.76 26.78 6.83
CA ASN A 9 -0.61 25.55 7.64
C ASN A 9 -0.20 24.29 6.85
N PHE A 10 0.26 24.41 5.60
CA PHE A 10 0.71 23.27 4.78
C PHE A 10 2.18 23.33 4.42
N ALA A 11 3.05 23.55 5.41
CA ALA A 11 4.47 23.21 5.28
C ALA A 11 5.11 23.18 6.67
N GLU A 12 4.73 22.21 7.51
CA GLU A 12 5.79 21.61 8.32
C GLU A 12 6.75 21.00 7.28
N SER A 13 7.92 21.62 7.10
CA SER A 13 8.98 21.06 6.29
C SER A 13 9.38 19.75 6.95
N LEU A 14 8.81 18.65 6.45
CA LEU A 14 9.23 17.33 6.87
C LEU A 14 10.69 17.19 6.46
N GLU A 15 11.61 17.34 7.42
CA GLU A 15 13.02 17.10 7.18
C GLU A 15 13.18 15.62 6.82
N LEU A 16 13.32 15.36 5.52
CA LEU A 16 13.56 14.02 5.04
C LEU A 16 14.97 13.61 5.47
N PRO A 17 15.14 12.41 6.06
CA PRO A 17 16.47 11.86 6.34
C PRO A 17 17.36 11.91 5.11
N GLN A 18 18.67 12.04 5.30
CA GLN A 18 19.66 12.11 4.20
C GLN A 18 19.52 10.96 3.19
N ASP A 19 19.04 9.79 3.64
CA ASP A 19 18.86 8.59 2.83
C ASP A 19 17.43 8.39 2.29
N ALA A 20 16.51 9.32 2.53
CA ALA A 20 15.11 9.21 2.15
C ALA A 20 14.92 8.98 0.64
N TRP A 21 15.66 9.72 -0.18
CA TRP A 21 15.60 9.56 -1.63
C TRP A 21 16.05 8.16 -2.08
N SER A 22 17.13 7.65 -1.48
CA SER A 22 17.61 6.30 -1.77
C SER A 22 16.60 5.22 -1.37
N LYS A 23 15.88 5.42 -0.26
CA LYS A 23 14.80 4.52 0.17
C LYS A 23 13.61 4.57 -0.78
N LEU A 24 13.21 5.76 -1.24
CA LEU A 24 12.12 5.94 -2.21
C LEU A 24 12.45 5.26 -3.55
N LEU A 25 13.68 5.40 -4.04
CA LEU A 25 14.13 4.71 -5.26
C LEU A 25 14.07 3.19 -5.11
N LYS A 26 14.50 2.65 -3.97
CA LYS A 26 14.39 1.21 -3.70
C LYS A 26 12.94 0.74 -3.65
N LEU A 27 12.04 1.52 -3.07
CA LEU A 27 10.61 1.20 -3.06
C LEU A 27 10.03 1.22 -4.47
N ALA A 28 10.37 2.22 -5.28
CA ALA A 28 9.89 2.33 -6.67
C ALA A 28 10.30 1.11 -7.52
N GLN A 29 11.47 0.52 -7.28
CA GLN A 29 11.92 -0.71 -7.95
C GLN A 29 11.08 -1.95 -7.61
N LEU A 30 10.33 -1.93 -6.52
CA LEU A 30 9.44 -3.03 -6.11
C LEU A 30 8.03 -2.89 -6.70
N ILE A 31 7.71 -1.76 -7.34
CA ILE A 31 6.38 -1.45 -7.84
C ILE A 31 6.36 -1.68 -9.37
N GLU A 32 5.45 -2.53 -9.81
CA GLU A 32 5.18 -2.81 -11.23
C GLU A 32 3.74 -2.38 -11.55
N PHE A 33 3.54 -1.61 -12.63
CA PHE A 33 2.22 -1.28 -13.17
C PHE A 33 1.99 -2.09 -14.44
N ASN A 34 0.93 -2.89 -14.48
CA ASN A 34 0.52 -3.63 -15.67
C ASN A 34 -0.80 -3.06 -16.20
N GLU A 35 -0.69 -2.03 -17.04
CA GLU A 35 -1.85 -1.34 -17.63
C GLU A 35 -2.74 -2.28 -18.45
N GLY A 36 -2.15 -3.28 -19.12
CA GLY A 36 -2.89 -4.26 -19.91
C GLY A 36 -3.76 -5.20 -19.06
N ARG A 37 -3.55 -5.25 -17.74
CA ARG A 37 -4.31 -6.08 -16.80
C ARG A 37 -5.01 -5.29 -15.70
N GLY A 38 -4.82 -3.97 -15.65
CA GLY A 38 -5.30 -3.12 -14.55
C GLY A 38 -4.72 -3.56 -13.20
N GLU A 39 -3.44 -3.96 -13.15
CA GLU A 39 -2.78 -4.47 -11.93
C GLU A 39 -1.68 -3.52 -11.44
N LEU A 40 -1.71 -3.19 -10.14
CA LEU A 40 -0.57 -2.67 -9.38
C LEU A 40 0.04 -3.81 -8.58
N VAL A 41 1.32 -4.09 -8.80
CA VAL A 41 2.04 -5.16 -8.08
C VAL A 41 3.15 -4.56 -7.25
N VAL A 42 3.18 -4.90 -5.96
CA VAL A 42 4.34 -4.67 -5.08
C VAL A 42 5.02 -6.01 -4.84
N ARG A 43 6.25 -6.19 -5.31
CA ARG A 43 7.01 -7.44 -5.23
C ARG A 43 8.28 -7.28 -4.42
N ASN A 44 8.51 -8.18 -3.48
CA ASN A 44 9.77 -8.30 -2.76
C ASN A 44 10.19 -9.77 -2.64
N GLY A 45 11.11 -10.20 -3.51
CA GLY A 45 11.53 -11.60 -3.60
C GLY A 45 10.35 -12.52 -3.92
N LYS A 46 10.06 -13.46 -3.01
CA LYS A 46 8.94 -14.44 -3.14
C LYS A 46 7.59 -13.89 -2.68
N ALA A 47 7.55 -12.73 -2.06
CA ALA A 47 6.32 -12.10 -1.62
C ALA A 47 5.81 -11.11 -2.67
N ARG A 48 4.48 -11.05 -2.86
CA ARG A 48 3.85 -9.99 -3.64
C ARG A 48 2.46 -9.64 -3.14
N ILE A 49 2.09 -8.38 -3.34
CA ILE A 49 0.74 -7.87 -3.18
C ILE A 49 0.30 -7.35 -4.54
N VAL A 50 -0.89 -7.75 -5.00
CA VAL A 50 -1.50 -7.28 -6.24
C VAL A 50 -2.78 -6.57 -5.90
N LEU A 51 -2.93 -5.33 -6.35
CA LEU A 51 -4.18 -4.57 -6.33
C LEU A 51 -4.69 -4.48 -7.76
N ARG A 52 -5.95 -4.84 -7.97
CA ARG A 52 -6.62 -4.75 -9.27
C ARG A 52 -7.63 -3.62 -9.30
N GLU A 53 -7.87 -3.08 -10.49
CA GLU A 53 -8.91 -2.06 -10.72
C GLU A 53 -10.31 -2.54 -10.36
N ASP A 54 -10.58 -3.85 -10.43
CA ASP A 54 -11.86 -4.46 -10.05
C ASP A 54 -12.06 -4.57 -8.52
N GLY A 55 -11.10 -4.11 -7.72
CA GLY A 55 -11.13 -4.18 -6.25
C GLY A 55 -10.55 -5.47 -5.67
N THR A 56 -10.13 -6.44 -6.50
CA THR A 56 -9.48 -7.66 -6.03
C THR A 56 -8.10 -7.35 -5.43
N ILE A 57 -7.88 -7.83 -4.20
CA ILE A 57 -6.57 -7.81 -3.54
C ILE A 57 -6.05 -9.24 -3.44
N ARG A 58 -4.83 -9.47 -3.91
CA ARG A 58 -4.16 -10.77 -3.81
C ARG A 58 -2.85 -10.63 -3.06
N ILE A 59 -2.71 -11.42 -1.99
CA ILE A 59 -1.51 -11.45 -1.16
C ILE A 59 -0.89 -12.84 -1.30
N GLU A 60 0.38 -12.90 -1.71
CA GLU A 60 1.13 -14.14 -1.88
C GLU A 60 2.48 -14.07 -1.17
N GLY A 61 2.90 -15.21 -0.63
CA GLY A 61 4.22 -15.40 -0.07
C GLY A 61 4.37 -16.80 0.53
N THR A 62 5.57 -17.11 1.03
CA THR A 62 5.83 -18.39 1.72
C THR A 62 5.01 -18.52 3.01
N CYS A 63 4.75 -17.40 3.70
CA CYS A 63 3.94 -17.35 4.91
C CYS A 63 3.30 -15.96 5.01
N VAL A 64 2.00 -15.90 5.26
CA VAL A 64 1.26 -14.65 5.53
C VAL A 64 0.85 -14.66 7.00
N VAL A 65 1.42 -13.73 7.78
CA VAL A 65 1.12 -13.61 9.22
C VAL A 65 0.25 -12.38 9.42
N GLN A 66 -0.99 -12.58 9.86
CA GLN A 66 -1.89 -11.50 10.25
C GLN A 66 -1.95 -11.45 11.77
N LYS A 67 -1.74 -10.26 12.34
CA LYS A 67 -1.86 -9.99 13.78
C LYS A 67 -2.70 -8.74 13.95
N ALA A 68 -3.76 -8.85 14.75
CA ALA A 68 -4.58 -7.72 15.13
C ALA A 68 -4.63 -7.63 16.66
N THR A 69 -4.55 -6.42 17.20
CA THR A 69 -4.76 -6.14 18.63
C THR A 69 -6.26 -5.99 18.98
N GLN A 70 -7.09 -5.88 17.95
CA GLN A 70 -8.54 -5.81 18.03
C GLN A 70 -9.11 -6.82 17.03
N ASN A 71 -9.99 -6.40 16.11
CA ASN A 71 -10.73 -7.29 15.24
C ASN A 71 -10.11 -7.38 13.84
N ILE A 72 -10.16 -8.59 13.27
CA ILE A 72 -10.09 -8.79 11.82
C ILE A 72 -11.54 -9.05 11.39
N ALA A 73 -12.13 -8.10 10.67
CA ALA A 73 -13.48 -8.26 10.11
C ALA A 73 -13.36 -8.77 8.67
N LEU A 74 -14.10 -9.84 8.37
CA LEU A 74 -14.22 -10.39 7.03
C LEU A 74 -15.69 -10.38 6.67
N GLU A 75 -16.03 -9.66 5.61
CA GLU A 75 -17.34 -9.71 4.98
C GLU A 75 -17.18 -10.46 3.66
N ALA A 76 -17.48 -11.75 3.69
CA ALA A 76 -17.25 -12.64 2.55
C ALA A 76 -18.34 -13.72 2.49
N ALA A 77 -18.69 -14.13 1.28
CA ALA A 77 -19.61 -15.26 1.04
C ALA A 77 -18.94 -16.63 1.25
N TYR A 78 -17.60 -16.71 1.21
CA TYR A 78 -16.85 -17.95 1.35
C TYR A 78 -15.44 -17.70 1.89
N ILE A 79 -15.01 -18.54 2.84
CA ILE A 79 -13.62 -18.64 3.29
C ILE A 79 -13.24 -20.11 3.13
N GLU A 80 -12.29 -20.39 2.24
CA GLU A 80 -11.70 -21.72 2.10
C GLU A 80 -10.44 -21.80 2.95
N LEU A 81 -10.43 -22.74 3.89
CA LEU A 81 -9.25 -23.11 4.68
C LEU A 81 -8.98 -24.57 4.40
N ASN A 82 -7.73 -24.90 4.08
CA ASN A 82 -7.28 -26.28 3.96
C ASN A 82 -6.88 -26.84 5.32
#